data_AF-A0A972K2S6-F1
#
_entry.id   AF-A0A972K2S6-F1
#
_cell.length_a   1.000
_cell.length_b   1.000
_cell.length_c   1.000
_cell.angle_alpha   90.00
_cell.angle_beta   90.00
_cell.angle_gamma   90.00
#
_symmetry.space_group_name_H-M   'P 1'
#
loop_
_entity.id
_entity.type
_entity.pdbx_description
1 polymer ?
#
loop_
_entity_poly.entity_id
_entity_poly.type
_entity_poly.pdbx_seq_one_letter_code
_entity_poly.pdbx_strand_id
1 'polypeptide(L)'
;MNTSEENLMNIFKILASNDGSINEPNVSSFLAYLLDPNENHGLDSVFLEYFLTPVILGNKDSFKELIYNDRIRNLSKRSPYSISVQAEMTVMLDTETSKQKTRDIDILIEIFHSSDPHRARFAFCIENKIKDGAIQKGGNQLYEELTGLIQYYASRSAADGRGVSSAQIPALSFIFLTPKRNIRAVEEFAELVDKLEFTDSIKNIPCYHMTWGPDAAQTQEEAPAHVVAMLNRTLQDEACGNIEPIYDYTKHTLKSFLTFIKSDFHSYKEEKTAGTERRSYGKTIPEFYYDVFTELEFDRDYASNDIKNRVKELVLRSSGNEVRKPTLDATLIFTTVNNSNRKHQGVTDPQKHEINLFYCPDENNKKMIRKLSQNDPPADIYIYWKDNSSDDKTGKCLLTEIYPSLR
;
A
#
# COMPACT_ATOMS: atom_id res chain seq x y z
N MET A 1 -28.74 28.82 7.04
CA MET A 1 -28.47 28.43 5.64
C MET A 1 -27.87 27.04 5.69
N ASN A 2 -28.63 26.03 5.26
CA ASN A 2 -28.12 24.68 5.06
C ASN A 2 -27.25 24.72 3.82
N THR A 3 -25.93 24.74 3.99
CA THR A 3 -25.02 24.32 2.91
C THR A 3 -25.24 22.82 2.76
N SER A 4 -26.02 22.42 1.76
CA SER A 4 -25.89 21.08 1.20
C SER A 4 -24.42 20.90 0.85
N GLU A 5 -23.71 20.06 1.59
CA GLU A 5 -22.47 19.45 1.12
C GLU A 5 -22.84 18.75 -0.19
N GLU A 6 -22.69 19.44 -1.32
CA GLU A 6 -22.56 18.79 -2.62
C GLU A 6 -21.29 17.95 -2.52
N ASN A 7 -21.46 16.72 -2.03
CA ASN A 7 -20.45 15.68 -2.12
C ASN A 7 -20.27 15.43 -3.61
N LEU A 8 -19.31 16.14 -4.20
CA LEU A 8 -18.79 15.88 -5.53
C LEU A 8 -18.57 14.37 -5.67
N MET A 9 -19.09 13.82 -6.77
CA MET A 9 -19.08 12.39 -7.06
C MET A 9 -17.64 11.90 -7.23
N ASN A 10 -17.06 11.30 -6.18
CA ASN A 10 -15.73 10.71 -6.26
C ASN A 10 -15.84 9.27 -6.78
N ILE A 11 -15.49 9.07 -8.05
CA ILE A 11 -15.58 7.77 -8.72
C ILE A 11 -14.80 6.67 -7.99
N PHE A 12 -13.62 6.97 -7.45
CA PHE A 12 -12.81 6.00 -6.71
C PHE A 12 -13.52 5.55 -5.43
N LYS A 13 -14.06 6.50 -4.67
CA LYS A 13 -14.82 6.18 -3.45
C LYS A 13 -16.13 5.44 -3.74
N ILE A 14 -16.77 5.70 -4.89
CA ILE A 14 -17.97 4.97 -5.33
C ILE A 14 -17.62 3.54 -5.71
N LEU A 15 -16.59 3.36 -6.52
CA LEU A 15 -16.10 2.05 -6.95
C LEU A 15 -15.56 1.23 -5.76
N ALA A 16 -15.02 1.90 -4.74
CA ALA A 16 -14.63 1.28 -3.47
C ALA A 16 -15.82 1.04 -2.51
N SER A 17 -17.02 1.52 -2.83
CA SER A 17 -18.21 1.33 -1.99
C SER A 17 -18.96 0.05 -2.38
N ASN A 18 -19.40 -0.74 -1.38
CA ASN A 18 -20.08 -2.05 -1.51
C ASN A 18 -19.09 -3.22 -1.72
N ASP A 19 -19.43 -4.18 -2.60
CA ASP A 19 -18.61 -5.35 -2.92
C ASP A 19 -17.49 -5.05 -3.93
N GLY A 20 -17.46 -3.82 -4.49
CA GLY A 20 -16.34 -3.32 -5.27
C GLY A 20 -15.24 -2.86 -4.33
N SER A 21 -14.12 -3.58 -4.31
CA SER A 21 -12.90 -3.12 -3.66
C SER A 21 -11.99 -2.52 -4.72
N ILE A 22 -11.77 -1.21 -4.70
CA ILE A 22 -10.51 -0.71 -5.24
C ILE A 22 -9.41 -1.30 -4.34
N ASN A 23 -8.70 -2.29 -4.86
CA ASN A 23 -7.61 -3.00 -4.24
C ASN A 23 -6.29 -2.54 -4.87
N GLU A 24 -5.17 -3.06 -4.37
CA GLU A 24 -3.82 -2.78 -4.84
C GLU A 24 -3.71 -2.89 -6.39
N PRO A 25 -4.14 -4.00 -7.04
CA PRO A 25 -4.17 -4.10 -8.51
C PRO A 25 -4.88 -2.96 -9.25
N ASN A 26 -6.05 -2.54 -8.75
CA ASN A 26 -6.82 -1.45 -9.35
C ASN A 26 -6.08 -0.10 -9.26
N VAL A 27 -5.40 0.14 -8.13
CA VAL A 27 -4.60 1.36 -7.93
C VAL A 27 -3.31 1.31 -8.75
N SER A 28 -2.64 0.15 -8.81
CA SER A 28 -1.46 -0.07 -9.66
C SER A 28 -1.79 0.13 -11.13
N SER A 29 -2.92 -0.40 -11.60
CA SER A 29 -3.42 -0.18 -12.97
C SER A 29 -3.70 1.29 -13.26
N PHE A 30 -4.34 2.00 -12.33
CA PHE A 30 -4.60 3.44 -12.51
C PHE A 30 -3.30 4.26 -12.49
N LEU A 31 -2.34 3.91 -11.64
CA LEU A 31 -1.02 4.55 -11.61
C LEU A 31 -0.25 4.27 -12.90
N ALA A 32 -0.22 3.03 -13.37
CA ALA A 32 0.39 2.65 -14.65
C ALA A 32 -0.20 3.44 -15.82
N TYR A 33 -1.53 3.59 -15.86
CA TYR A 33 -2.22 4.44 -16.84
C TYR A 33 -1.74 5.89 -16.79
N LEU A 34 -1.53 6.48 -15.60
CA LEU A 34 -1.04 7.86 -15.48
C LEU A 34 0.45 7.99 -15.85
N LEU A 35 1.24 6.94 -15.67
CA LEU A 35 2.68 6.91 -15.92
C LEU A 35 3.02 6.66 -17.40
N ASP A 36 2.07 6.17 -18.20
CA ASP A 36 2.30 5.86 -19.61
C ASP A 36 2.03 7.08 -20.51
N PRO A 37 3.05 7.76 -21.06
CA PRO A 37 2.83 8.89 -21.97
C PRO A 37 2.11 8.50 -23.27
N ASN A 38 1.92 7.20 -23.52
CA ASN A 38 1.17 6.71 -24.66
C ASN A 38 -0.33 6.70 -24.48
N GLU A 39 -0.80 6.75 -23.24
CA GLU A 39 -2.20 6.68 -22.87
C GLU A 39 -2.96 8.00 -23.07
N ASN A 40 -4.28 7.92 -23.09
CA ASN A 40 -5.16 9.03 -23.45
C ASN A 40 -5.56 9.94 -22.27
N HIS A 41 -4.73 10.03 -21.23
CA HIS A 41 -5.01 10.90 -20.07
C HIS A 41 -4.71 12.38 -20.35
N GLY A 42 -3.88 12.70 -21.35
CA GLY A 42 -3.55 14.09 -21.69
C GLY A 42 -2.55 14.76 -20.74
N LEU A 43 -1.74 13.96 -20.04
CA LEU A 43 -0.60 14.46 -19.23
C LEU A 43 0.73 14.41 -19.99
N ASP A 44 0.72 13.85 -21.21
CA ASP A 44 1.92 13.48 -21.96
C ASP A 44 2.91 12.74 -21.03
N SER A 45 4.18 13.14 -20.99
CA SER A 45 5.22 12.58 -20.13
C SER A 45 5.40 13.32 -18.80
N VAL A 46 4.65 14.40 -18.55
CA VAL A 46 4.91 15.31 -17.43
C VAL A 46 4.83 14.59 -16.09
N PHE A 47 3.79 13.78 -15.88
CA PHE A 47 3.63 13.05 -14.62
C PHE A 47 4.71 11.98 -14.43
N LEU A 48 5.06 11.24 -15.50
CA LEU A 48 6.16 10.28 -15.49
C LEU A 48 7.49 10.94 -15.12
N GLU A 49 7.79 12.10 -15.69
CA GLU A 49 9.00 12.88 -15.39
C GLU A 49 9.02 13.31 -13.91
N TYR A 50 7.91 13.81 -13.36
CA TYR A 50 7.83 14.13 -11.92
C TYR A 50 7.95 12.91 -11.03
N PHE A 51 7.38 11.79 -11.44
CA PHE A 51 7.44 10.54 -10.69
C PHE A 51 8.87 9.98 -10.61
N LEU A 52 9.60 9.98 -11.72
CA LEU A 52 10.97 9.45 -11.79
C LEU A 52 12.05 10.44 -11.31
N THR A 53 11.72 11.72 -11.15
CA THR A 53 12.67 12.78 -10.73
C THR A 53 13.48 12.41 -9.47
N PRO A 54 12.86 11.98 -8.35
CA PRO A 54 13.61 11.65 -7.14
C PRO A 54 14.63 10.52 -7.37
N VAL A 55 14.24 9.52 -8.17
CA VAL A 55 15.05 8.33 -8.44
C VAL A 55 16.22 8.67 -9.37
N ILE A 56 15.94 9.34 -10.49
CA ILE A 56 16.93 9.66 -11.53
C ILE A 56 17.91 10.72 -11.03
N LEU A 57 17.42 11.80 -10.41
CA LEU A 57 18.30 12.88 -9.93
C LEU A 57 19.05 12.50 -8.65
N GLY A 58 18.52 11.57 -7.85
CA GLY A 58 19.23 10.98 -6.72
C GLY A 58 20.37 10.04 -7.14
N ASN A 59 20.33 9.52 -8.37
CA ASN A 59 21.28 8.52 -8.89
C ASN A 59 21.81 8.93 -10.27
N LYS A 60 22.38 10.15 -10.35
CA LYS A 60 22.77 10.78 -11.62
C LYS A 60 23.73 9.93 -12.45
N ASP A 61 24.64 9.18 -11.82
CA ASP A 61 25.63 8.37 -12.53
C ASP A 61 24.97 7.21 -13.30
N SER A 62 24.00 6.54 -12.69
CA SER A 62 23.26 5.42 -13.29
C SER A 62 22.32 5.86 -14.41
N PHE A 63 21.79 7.09 -14.33
CA PHE A 63 20.73 7.59 -15.22
C PHE A 63 21.12 8.83 -16.02
N LYS A 64 22.42 9.12 -16.16
CA LYS A 64 22.94 10.36 -16.79
C LYS A 64 22.36 10.68 -18.16
N GLU A 65 22.03 9.67 -18.97
CA GLU A 65 21.46 9.88 -20.30
C GLU A 65 20.07 10.52 -20.23
N LEU A 66 19.29 10.21 -19.19
CA LEU A 66 17.97 10.78 -18.96
C LEU A 66 18.03 12.19 -18.36
N ILE A 67 19.23 12.73 -18.08
CA ILE A 67 19.39 14.04 -17.42
C ILE A 67 19.89 15.09 -18.42
N TYR A 68 19.28 16.27 -18.36
CA TYR A 68 19.72 17.47 -19.06
C TYR A 68 19.42 18.70 -18.21
N ASN A 69 20.44 19.52 -17.91
CA ASN A 69 20.33 20.73 -17.07
C ASN A 69 19.62 20.47 -15.72
N ASP A 70 20.05 19.42 -15.00
CA ASP A 70 19.46 18.99 -13.72
C ASP A 70 17.95 18.74 -13.75
N ARG A 71 17.44 18.35 -14.92
CA ARG A 71 16.05 17.91 -15.14
C ARG A 71 16.03 16.61 -15.92
N ILE A 72 14.95 15.86 -15.80
CA ILE A 72 14.72 14.72 -16.68
C ILE A 72 14.46 15.24 -18.10
N ARG A 73 15.05 14.58 -19.10
CA ARG A 73 14.78 14.84 -20.51
C ARG A 73 13.31 14.57 -20.80
N ASN A 74 12.76 15.29 -21.76
CA ASN A 74 11.41 15.03 -22.22
C ASN A 74 11.24 13.54 -22.61
N LEU A 75 10.25 12.86 -22.03
CA LEU A 75 9.95 11.43 -22.29
C LEU A 75 8.68 11.24 -23.15
N SER A 76 8.22 12.29 -23.83
CA SER A 76 7.04 12.25 -24.70
C SER A 76 7.31 11.45 -25.97
N LYS A 77 6.24 11.20 -26.73
CA LYS A 77 6.29 10.65 -28.10
C LYS A 77 7.13 11.48 -29.08
N ARG A 78 7.48 12.73 -28.74
CA ARG A 78 8.31 13.63 -29.58
C ARG A 78 9.80 13.55 -29.24
N SER A 79 10.16 12.76 -28.23
CA SER A 79 11.53 12.55 -27.78
C SER A 79 12.19 11.38 -28.52
N PRO A 80 13.53 11.19 -28.42
CA PRO A 80 14.19 9.98 -28.92
C PRO A 80 13.97 8.76 -28.00
N TYR A 81 13.06 8.84 -27.03
CA TYR A 81 12.73 7.76 -26.13
C TYR A 81 11.34 7.20 -26.45
N SER A 82 11.22 5.87 -26.37
CA SER A 82 9.94 5.18 -26.34
C SER A 82 9.76 4.59 -24.96
N ILE A 83 8.57 4.74 -24.39
CA ILE A 83 8.24 4.26 -23.05
C ILE A 83 7.25 3.10 -23.18
N SER A 84 7.46 2.05 -22.40
CA SER A 84 6.51 0.96 -22.21
C SER A 84 6.19 0.86 -20.72
N VAL A 85 4.91 0.87 -20.36
CA VAL A 85 4.46 0.69 -18.98
C VAL A 85 3.60 -0.57 -18.92
N GLN A 86 3.99 -1.52 -18.09
CA GLN A 86 3.28 -2.78 -17.91
C GLN A 86 2.86 -2.93 -16.46
N ALA A 87 1.55 -3.10 -16.22
CA ALA A 87 1.03 -3.52 -14.92
C ALA A 87 1.07 -5.06 -14.80
N GLU A 88 1.24 -5.57 -13.58
CA GLU A 88 1.21 -7.01 -13.24
C GLU A 88 2.20 -7.85 -14.07
N MET A 89 3.49 -7.53 -13.97
CA MET A 89 4.53 -8.30 -14.66
C MET A 89 5.00 -9.49 -13.81
N THR A 90 4.74 -10.70 -14.28
CA THR A 90 5.31 -11.91 -13.67
C THR A 90 6.77 -12.12 -14.05
N VAL A 91 7.62 -12.31 -13.04
CA VAL A 91 9.03 -12.72 -13.16
C VAL A 91 9.25 -14.10 -12.55
N MET A 92 10.19 -14.84 -13.14
CA MET A 92 10.57 -16.18 -12.69
C MET A 92 11.86 -16.08 -11.86
N LEU A 93 11.87 -16.78 -10.73
CA LEU A 93 13.07 -17.02 -9.93
C LEU A 93 13.52 -18.46 -10.10
N ASP A 94 14.73 -18.61 -10.62
CA ASP A 94 15.46 -19.86 -10.54
C ASP A 94 15.94 -20.03 -9.09
N THR A 95 15.36 -21.00 -8.40
CA THR A 95 15.80 -21.40 -7.06
C THR A 95 16.70 -22.63 -7.17
N GLU A 96 17.59 -22.85 -6.20
CA GLU A 96 18.43 -24.06 -6.13
C GLU A 96 17.60 -25.35 -6.05
N THR A 97 16.33 -25.23 -5.66
CA THR A 97 15.36 -26.33 -5.67
C THR A 97 14.66 -26.43 -7.03
N SER A 98 14.36 -27.63 -7.50
CA SER A 98 13.76 -27.93 -8.81
C SER A 98 12.34 -27.37 -9.05
N LYS A 99 11.84 -26.49 -8.18
CA LYS A 99 10.60 -25.72 -8.38
C LYS A 99 10.94 -24.27 -8.67
N GLN A 100 10.60 -23.82 -9.89
CA GLN A 100 10.62 -22.40 -10.23
C GLN A 100 9.58 -21.66 -9.39
N LYS A 101 10.00 -20.54 -8.79
CA LYS A 101 9.15 -19.65 -7.99
C LYS A 101 8.79 -18.44 -8.84
N THR A 102 7.55 -17.96 -8.75
CA THR A 102 7.10 -16.77 -9.49
C THR A 102 6.83 -15.61 -8.54
N ARG A 103 7.04 -14.40 -9.04
CA ARG A 103 6.70 -13.14 -8.37
C ARG A 103 6.06 -12.20 -9.37
N ASP A 104 5.14 -11.38 -8.91
CA ASP A 104 4.44 -10.41 -9.75
C ASP A 104 4.87 -9.01 -9.31
N ILE A 105 5.43 -8.25 -10.24
CA ILE A 105 5.78 -6.85 -10.08
C ILE A 105 4.55 -6.01 -10.42
N ASP A 106 4.14 -5.11 -9.53
CA ASP A 106 2.94 -4.30 -9.73
C ASP A 106 3.01 -3.43 -10.99
N ILE A 107 4.13 -2.73 -11.22
CA ILE A 107 4.36 -1.92 -12.42
C ILE A 107 5.83 -2.00 -12.86
N LEU A 108 6.05 -2.28 -14.14
CA LEU A 108 7.35 -2.11 -14.80
C LEU A 108 7.27 -0.96 -15.81
N ILE A 109 8.21 -0.02 -15.71
CA ILE A 109 8.43 1.02 -16.73
C ILE A 109 9.73 0.71 -17.46
N GLU A 110 9.67 0.52 -18.77
CA GLU A 110 10.83 0.36 -19.64
C GLU A 110 11.01 1.58 -20.54
N ILE A 111 12.25 2.07 -20.64
CA ILE A 111 12.62 3.18 -21.51
C ILE A 111 13.58 2.67 -22.58
N PHE A 112 13.18 2.81 -23.83
CA PHE A 112 13.95 2.45 -25.02
C PHE A 112 14.46 3.71 -25.70
N HIS A 113 15.64 3.64 -26.33
CA HIS A 113 16.14 4.73 -27.17
C HIS A 113 15.83 4.41 -28.63
N SER A 114 15.49 5.41 -29.46
CA SER A 114 15.12 5.20 -30.86
C SER A 114 16.21 4.52 -31.71
N SER A 115 17.48 4.60 -31.28
CA SER A 115 18.58 3.90 -31.94
C SER A 115 18.60 2.38 -31.69
N ASP A 116 17.90 1.91 -30.66
CA ASP A 116 17.84 0.50 -30.25
C ASP A 116 16.45 0.19 -29.63
N PRO A 117 15.38 0.18 -30.45
CA PRO A 117 14.00 0.10 -29.96
C PRO A 117 13.63 -1.28 -29.39
N HIS A 118 14.47 -2.29 -29.57
CA HIS A 118 14.22 -3.65 -29.11
C HIS A 118 14.82 -3.93 -27.72
N ARG A 119 15.62 -3.01 -27.19
CA ARG A 119 16.34 -3.20 -25.93
C ARG A 119 16.09 -2.05 -24.97
N ALA A 120 15.51 -2.37 -23.83
CA ALA A 120 15.33 -1.39 -22.76
C ALA A 120 16.71 -0.87 -22.34
N ARG A 121 16.83 0.45 -22.23
CA ARG A 121 18.02 1.13 -21.70
C ARG A 121 17.91 1.36 -20.20
N PHE A 122 16.70 1.64 -19.74
CA PHE A 122 16.36 1.85 -18.34
C PHE A 122 15.11 1.06 -18.00
N ALA A 123 15.06 0.52 -16.80
CA ALA A 123 13.88 -0.14 -16.28
C ALA A 123 13.64 0.23 -14.81
N PHE A 124 12.41 0.64 -14.50
CA PHE A 124 11.99 1.02 -13.15
C PHE A 124 10.87 0.07 -12.72
N CYS A 125 11.17 -0.75 -11.72
CA CYS A 125 10.21 -1.62 -11.07
C CYS A 125 9.53 -0.85 -9.94
N ILE A 126 8.21 -0.97 -9.83
CA ILE A 126 7.42 -0.37 -8.75
C ILE A 126 6.64 -1.49 -8.08
N GLU A 127 6.83 -1.61 -6.77
CA GLU A 127 5.95 -2.38 -5.88
C GLU A 127 5.05 -1.40 -5.13
N ASN A 128 3.74 -1.58 -5.19
CA ASN A 128 2.75 -0.65 -4.69
C ASN A 128 1.88 -1.26 -3.57
N LYS A 129 1.97 -0.66 -2.39
CA LYS A 129 1.07 -0.94 -1.27
C LYS A 129 0.15 0.26 -1.02
N ILE A 130 -1.15 -0.01 -0.95
CA ILE A 130 -2.18 1.00 -0.58
C ILE A 130 -2.67 0.83 0.86
N LYS A 131 -2.29 -0.27 1.53
CA LYS A 131 -2.57 -0.56 2.94
C LYS A 131 -1.35 -1.14 3.62
N ASP A 132 -1.15 -0.74 4.87
CA ASP A 132 -0.03 -1.20 5.71
C ASP A 132 -0.06 -2.72 5.97
N GLY A 133 -1.28 -3.26 6.06
CA GLY A 133 -1.54 -4.69 6.20
C GLY A 133 -0.92 -5.58 5.14
N ALA A 134 -0.73 -5.04 3.92
CA ALA A 134 -0.23 -5.78 2.78
C ALA A 134 1.31 -5.97 2.78
N ILE A 135 2.05 -5.36 3.71
CA ILE A 135 3.53 -5.38 3.73
C ILE A 135 4.05 -6.63 4.45
N GLN A 136 4.28 -7.77 3.79
CA GLN A 136 4.63 -9.01 4.51
C GLN A 136 6.01 -8.96 5.18
N LYS A 137 6.07 -8.90 6.53
CA LYS A 137 7.34 -8.89 7.28
C LYS A 137 8.12 -10.19 7.05
N GLY A 138 9.38 -10.08 6.62
CA GLY A 138 10.28 -11.22 6.43
C GLY A 138 9.92 -12.11 5.23
N GLY A 139 9.10 -11.61 4.31
CA GLY A 139 8.62 -12.37 3.14
C GLY A 139 9.62 -12.44 1.99
N ASN A 140 10.74 -11.72 2.07
CA ASN A 140 11.72 -11.52 1.00
C ASN A 140 11.11 -11.01 -0.33
N GLN A 141 9.88 -10.48 -0.31
CA GLN A 141 9.10 -10.25 -1.53
C GLN A 141 9.84 -9.28 -2.47
N LEU A 142 10.23 -8.10 -1.95
CA LEU A 142 10.90 -7.06 -2.73
C LEU A 142 12.23 -7.55 -3.35
N TYR A 143 13.00 -8.31 -2.56
CA TYR A 143 14.28 -8.87 -3.00
C TYR A 143 14.08 -9.89 -4.12
N GLU A 144 13.06 -10.75 -3.98
CA GLU A 144 12.76 -11.79 -4.94
C GLU A 144 12.25 -11.20 -6.27
N GLU A 145 11.41 -10.17 -6.22
CA GLU A 145 10.94 -9.43 -7.40
C GLU A 145 12.11 -8.82 -8.18
N LEU A 146 13.00 -8.10 -7.49
CA LEU A 146 14.16 -7.50 -8.12
C LEU A 146 15.09 -8.56 -8.72
N THR A 147 15.35 -9.64 -7.98
CA THR A 147 16.18 -10.76 -8.45
C THR A 147 15.57 -11.42 -9.69
N GLY A 148 14.26 -11.68 -9.69
CA GLY A 148 13.54 -12.24 -10.83
C GLY A 148 13.61 -11.32 -12.06
N LEU A 149 13.51 -10.01 -11.87
CA LEU A 149 13.65 -9.03 -12.97
C LEU A 149 15.05 -9.04 -13.58
N ILE A 150 16.09 -9.19 -12.78
CA ILE A 150 17.47 -9.31 -13.28
C ILE A 150 17.64 -10.59 -14.10
N GLN A 151 17.14 -11.72 -13.60
CA GLN A 151 17.17 -12.99 -14.32
C GLN A 151 16.39 -12.91 -15.65
N TYR A 152 15.27 -12.21 -15.65
CA TYR A 152 14.50 -11.92 -16.86
C TYR A 152 15.33 -11.19 -17.94
N TYR A 153 16.05 -10.12 -17.59
CA TYR A 153 16.90 -9.42 -18.56
C TYR A 153 18.17 -10.20 -18.94
N ALA A 154 18.75 -10.95 -17.99
CA ALA A 154 19.91 -11.79 -18.26
C ALA A 154 19.59 -12.91 -19.26
N SER A 155 18.44 -13.58 -19.09
CA SER A 155 18.00 -14.66 -19.99
C SER A 155 17.67 -14.15 -21.39
N ARG A 156 17.02 -12.98 -21.52
CA ARG A 156 16.80 -12.31 -22.82
C ARG A 156 18.11 -11.99 -23.53
N SER A 157 19.09 -11.49 -22.80
CA SER A 157 20.40 -11.16 -23.36
C SER A 157 21.13 -12.40 -23.91
N ALA A 158 20.99 -13.55 -23.23
CA ALA A 158 21.58 -14.81 -23.67
C ALA A 158 20.90 -15.40 -24.92
N ALA A 159 19.58 -15.24 -25.06
CA ALA A 159 18.82 -15.76 -26.20
C ALA A 159 19.14 -15.05 -27.54
N ASP A 160 19.61 -13.80 -27.48
CA ASP A 160 19.93 -12.99 -28.67
C ASP A 160 21.24 -13.40 -29.40
N GLY A 161 21.92 -14.47 -28.97
CA GLY A 161 23.04 -15.09 -29.70
C GLY A 161 24.32 -14.24 -29.80
N ARG A 162 24.40 -13.11 -29.10
CA ARG A 162 25.60 -12.29 -28.97
C ARG A 162 26.20 -12.58 -27.60
N GLY A 163 27.42 -13.10 -27.56
CA GLY A 163 28.05 -13.59 -26.32
C GLY A 163 27.98 -12.61 -25.15
N VAL A 164 28.07 -13.17 -23.94
CA VAL A 164 28.01 -12.48 -22.63
C VAL A 164 29.21 -11.54 -22.45
N SER A 165 29.29 -10.46 -23.22
CA SER A 165 29.97 -9.25 -22.75
C SER A 165 28.98 -8.49 -21.89
N SER A 166 29.43 -7.94 -20.77
CA SER A 166 28.69 -7.21 -19.72
C SER A 166 27.80 -6.02 -20.14
N ALA A 167 27.47 -5.88 -21.42
CA ALA A 167 26.47 -4.98 -21.97
C ALA A 167 25.35 -5.87 -22.56
N GLN A 168 24.14 -5.96 -22.01
CA GLN A 168 23.14 -4.89 -22.01
C GLN A 168 21.95 -5.29 -21.11
N ILE A 169 22.17 -5.41 -19.80
CA ILE A 169 21.05 -5.31 -18.85
C ILE A 169 20.70 -3.81 -18.76
N PRO A 170 19.41 -3.40 -18.81
CA PRO A 170 19.04 -2.00 -18.60
C PRO A 170 19.56 -1.50 -17.25
N ALA A 171 19.82 -0.21 -17.13
CA ALA A 171 20.02 0.37 -15.81
C ALA A 171 18.71 0.27 -15.01
N LEU A 172 18.75 -0.54 -13.94
CA LEU A 172 17.59 -0.90 -13.13
C LEU A 172 17.40 0.07 -11.97
N SER A 173 16.16 0.24 -11.53
CA SER A 173 15.80 0.80 -10.23
C SER A 173 14.59 0.09 -9.65
N PHE A 174 14.52 0.03 -8.32
CA PHE A 174 13.35 -0.45 -7.59
C PHE A 174 12.70 0.68 -6.79
N ILE A 175 11.39 0.82 -6.89
CA ILE A 175 10.60 1.83 -6.20
C ILE A 175 9.59 1.11 -5.31
N PHE A 176 9.72 1.26 -3.99
CA PHE A 176 8.74 0.77 -3.05
C PHE A 176 7.78 1.91 -2.69
N LEU A 177 6.54 1.82 -3.17
CA LEU A 177 5.50 2.83 -2.97
C LEU A 177 4.55 2.36 -1.87
N THR A 178 4.43 3.15 -0.81
CA THR A 178 3.62 2.79 0.37
C THR A 178 2.65 3.92 0.75
N PRO A 179 1.60 3.66 1.56
CA PRO A 179 0.65 4.71 1.93
C PRO A 179 1.34 5.81 2.74
N LYS A 180 2.12 5.38 3.75
CA LYS A 180 2.86 6.19 4.72
C LYS A 180 4.13 5.43 5.14
N ARG A 181 5.12 6.14 5.69
CA ARG A 181 6.29 5.52 6.34
C ARG A 181 5.96 5.10 7.76
N ASN A 182 5.36 3.93 7.92
CA ASN A 182 5.30 3.29 9.23
C ASN A 182 6.56 2.41 9.45
N ILE A 183 6.73 1.93 10.69
CA ILE A 183 7.85 1.07 11.09
C ILE A 183 7.96 -0.15 10.17
N ARG A 184 6.83 -0.77 9.80
CA ARG A 184 6.79 -1.98 8.97
C ARG A 184 7.29 -1.73 7.54
N ALA A 185 6.89 -0.63 6.93
CA ALA A 185 7.35 -0.21 5.60
C ALA A 185 8.84 0.12 5.61
N VAL A 186 9.32 0.78 6.68
CA VAL A 186 10.74 1.12 6.84
C VAL A 186 11.58 -0.13 7.04
N GLU A 187 11.13 -1.07 7.89
CA GLU A 187 11.82 -2.35 8.13
C GLU A 187 11.89 -3.20 6.86
N GLU A 188 10.79 -3.37 6.12
CA GLU A 188 10.77 -4.15 4.87
C GLU A 188 11.71 -3.54 3.81
N PHE A 189 11.70 -2.21 3.68
CA PHE A 189 12.60 -1.52 2.75
C PHE A 189 14.07 -1.62 3.18
N ALA A 190 14.36 -1.48 4.48
CA ALA A 190 15.70 -1.66 5.01
C ALA A 190 16.21 -3.09 4.77
N GLU A 191 15.36 -4.09 4.96
CA GLU A 191 15.70 -5.49 4.69
C GLU A 191 16.07 -5.74 3.21
N LEU A 192 15.38 -5.09 2.27
CA LEU A 192 15.78 -5.10 0.86
C LEU A 192 17.18 -4.50 0.69
N VAL A 193 17.40 -3.30 1.22
CA VAL A 193 18.68 -2.57 1.08
C VAL A 193 19.84 -3.38 1.66
N ASP A 194 19.68 -3.93 2.87
CA ASP A 194 20.69 -4.75 3.52
C ASP A 194 21.07 -5.96 2.65
N LYS A 195 20.09 -6.67 2.07
CA LYS A 195 20.37 -7.82 1.19
C LYS A 195 21.11 -7.44 -0.09
N LEU A 196 20.82 -6.26 -0.64
CA LEU A 196 21.51 -5.75 -1.83
C LEU A 196 22.99 -5.48 -1.55
N GLU A 197 23.34 -5.01 -0.34
CA GLU A 197 24.74 -4.74 0.02
C GLU A 197 25.63 -5.99 0.06
N PHE A 198 25.03 -7.14 0.37
CA PHE A 198 25.71 -8.44 0.47
C PHE A 198 25.66 -9.29 -0.80
N THR A 199 25.01 -8.82 -1.87
CA THR A 199 24.83 -9.60 -3.11
C THR A 199 25.49 -8.91 -4.29
N ASP A 200 26.66 -9.41 -4.72
CA ASP A 200 27.51 -8.76 -5.73
C ASP A 200 26.82 -8.52 -7.09
N SER A 201 25.84 -9.34 -7.47
CA SER A 201 25.11 -9.19 -8.73
C SER A 201 24.12 -8.02 -8.76
N ILE A 202 23.81 -7.44 -7.59
CA ILE A 202 22.74 -6.43 -7.42
C ILE A 202 23.14 -5.26 -6.52
N LYS A 203 24.31 -5.35 -5.88
CA LYS A 203 24.98 -4.26 -5.19
C LYS A 203 25.11 -3.09 -6.16
N ASN A 204 24.52 -1.94 -5.83
CA ASN A 204 24.41 -0.71 -6.63
C ASN A 204 23.14 -0.53 -7.49
N ILE A 205 22.13 -1.39 -7.40
CA ILE A 205 20.81 -1.04 -7.98
C ILE A 205 20.14 0.02 -7.09
N PRO A 206 19.81 1.21 -7.63
CA PRO A 206 19.12 2.23 -6.87
C PRO A 206 17.74 1.78 -6.41
N CYS A 207 17.50 1.86 -5.10
CA CYS A 207 16.21 1.61 -4.48
C CYS A 207 15.67 2.88 -3.84
N TYR A 208 14.38 3.13 -4.01
CA TYR A 208 13.73 4.33 -3.48
C TYR A 208 12.44 3.98 -2.74
N HIS A 209 12.30 4.48 -1.52
CA HIS A 209 11.06 4.39 -0.76
C HIS A 209 10.25 5.66 -0.98
N MET A 210 9.12 5.52 -1.66
CA MET A 210 8.19 6.61 -1.97
C MET A 210 6.89 6.43 -1.18
N THR A 211 6.18 7.52 -0.93
CA THR A 211 4.85 7.45 -0.31
C THR A 211 3.74 7.99 -1.22
N TRP A 212 2.51 7.56 -0.98
CA TRP A 212 1.35 8.12 -1.67
C TRP A 212 1.06 9.55 -1.19
N GLY A 213 1.07 9.77 0.12
CA GLY A 213 0.81 11.06 0.76
C GLY A 213 1.97 11.58 1.62
N PRO A 214 1.87 12.82 2.11
CA PRO A 214 2.85 13.36 3.05
C PRO A 214 2.84 12.54 4.35
N ASP A 215 4.03 12.36 4.92
CA ASP A 215 4.17 11.82 6.26
C ASP A 215 3.89 12.93 7.29
N ALA A 216 2.98 12.67 8.23
CA ALA A 216 2.62 13.63 9.26
C ALA A 216 3.76 13.88 10.27
N ALA A 217 4.76 12.99 10.31
CA ALA A 217 5.79 12.97 11.34
C ALA A 217 7.14 13.61 10.93
N GLN A 218 7.30 14.14 9.72
CA GLN A 218 8.60 14.61 9.22
C GLN A 218 8.64 16.09 8.82
N THR A 219 9.77 16.73 9.08
CA THR A 219 10.11 18.07 8.58
C THR A 219 10.38 18.05 7.08
N GLN A 220 10.12 19.16 6.38
CA GLN A 220 10.19 19.26 4.90
C GLN A 220 11.53 18.83 4.27
N GLU A 221 12.64 18.86 5.01
CA GLU A 221 13.96 18.51 4.47
C GLU A 221 14.25 17.00 4.40
N GLU A 222 13.52 16.17 5.16
CA GLU A 222 13.70 14.70 5.19
C GLU A 222 12.50 13.93 4.65
N ALA A 223 11.42 14.63 4.28
CA ALA A 223 10.19 14.00 3.82
C ALA A 223 10.43 13.23 2.49
N PRO A 224 10.02 11.95 2.41
CA PRO A 224 10.14 11.21 1.16
C PRO A 224 9.34 11.90 0.06
N ALA A 225 9.80 11.73 -1.19
CA ALA A 225 9.00 12.15 -2.34
C ALA A 225 7.65 11.43 -2.29
N HIS A 226 6.57 12.15 -2.61
CA HIS A 226 5.23 11.58 -2.53
C HIS A 226 4.33 11.92 -3.71
N VAL A 227 3.53 10.95 -4.13
CA VAL A 227 2.71 11.00 -5.34
C VAL A 227 1.70 12.14 -5.32
N VAL A 228 1.13 12.45 -4.15
CA VAL A 228 0.22 13.61 -3.99
C VAL A 228 0.89 14.93 -4.37
N ALA A 229 2.18 15.14 -4.05
CA ALA A 229 2.88 16.36 -4.43
C ALA A 229 3.09 16.42 -5.94
N MET A 230 3.46 15.29 -6.55
CA MET A 230 3.67 15.18 -8.00
C MET A 230 2.38 15.48 -8.77
N LEU A 231 1.26 14.88 -8.35
CA LEU A 231 -0.06 15.13 -8.95
C LEU A 231 -0.52 16.58 -8.77
N ASN A 232 -0.35 17.16 -7.58
CA ASN A 232 -0.66 18.57 -7.35
C ASN A 232 0.20 19.48 -8.22
N ARG A 233 1.49 19.17 -8.37
CA ARG A 233 2.41 19.92 -9.22
C ARG A 233 1.97 19.86 -10.69
N THR A 234 1.62 18.69 -11.22
CA THR A 234 1.08 18.55 -12.58
C THR A 234 -0.15 19.45 -12.80
N LEU A 235 -1.10 19.46 -11.87
CA LEU A 235 -2.28 20.33 -11.95
C LEU A 235 -1.95 21.82 -11.83
N GLN A 236 -0.98 22.17 -10.99
CA GLN A 236 -0.53 23.55 -10.83
C GLN A 236 0.18 24.06 -12.08
N ASP A 237 1.04 23.24 -12.67
CA ASP A 237 1.75 23.59 -13.89
C ASP A 237 0.80 23.77 -15.07
N GLU A 238 -0.27 22.97 -15.17
CA GLU A 238 -1.32 23.21 -16.17
C GLU A 238 -2.03 24.55 -15.91
N ALA A 239 -2.44 24.81 -14.66
CA ALA A 239 -3.13 26.04 -14.30
C ALA A 239 -2.28 27.30 -14.53
N CYS A 240 -0.95 27.18 -14.44
CA CYS A 240 0.01 28.25 -14.71
C CYS A 240 0.43 28.36 -16.19
N GLY A 241 -0.01 27.44 -17.05
CA GLY A 241 0.39 27.39 -18.47
C GLY A 241 1.84 26.91 -18.70
N ASN A 242 2.43 26.22 -17.72
CA ASN A 242 3.76 25.61 -17.85
C ASN A 242 3.72 24.31 -18.68
N ILE A 243 2.56 23.66 -18.77
CA ILE A 243 2.32 22.47 -19.58
C ILE A 243 1.04 22.65 -20.41
N GLU A 244 0.85 21.78 -21.40
CA GLU A 244 -0.33 21.77 -22.24
C GLU A 244 -1.62 21.57 -21.43
N PRO A 245 -2.77 22.12 -21.89
CA PRO A 245 -4.05 21.95 -21.21
C PRO A 245 -4.42 20.48 -21.02
N ILE A 246 -4.78 20.11 -19.80
CA ILE A 246 -5.25 18.77 -19.45
C ILE A 246 -6.77 18.73 -19.64
N TYR A 247 -7.30 17.65 -20.20
CA TYR A 247 -8.75 17.47 -20.34
C TYR A 247 -9.46 17.61 -18.98
N ASP A 248 -10.62 18.28 -18.97
CA ASP A 248 -11.37 18.53 -17.74
C ASP A 248 -11.75 17.23 -17.02
N TYR A 249 -12.13 16.20 -17.77
CA TYR A 249 -12.39 14.87 -17.21
C TYR A 249 -11.16 14.29 -16.49
N THR A 250 -9.97 14.39 -17.07
CA THR A 250 -8.72 13.97 -16.42
C THR A 250 -8.47 14.79 -15.17
N LYS A 251 -8.64 16.13 -15.21
CA LYS A 251 -8.49 16.99 -14.02
C LYS A 251 -9.44 16.58 -12.89
N HIS A 252 -10.70 16.30 -13.21
CA HIS A 252 -11.68 15.80 -12.24
C HIS A 252 -11.31 14.43 -11.68
N THR A 253 -10.80 13.53 -12.53
CA THR A 253 -10.34 12.20 -12.13
C THR A 253 -9.13 12.30 -11.20
N LEU A 254 -8.13 13.11 -11.53
CA LEU A 254 -6.96 13.35 -10.68
C LEU A 254 -7.35 13.97 -9.33
N LYS A 255 -8.25 14.95 -9.31
CA LYS A 255 -8.76 15.55 -8.05
C LYS A 255 -9.52 14.51 -7.20
N SER A 256 -10.28 13.63 -7.84
CA SER A 256 -10.97 12.53 -7.17
C SER A 256 -9.97 11.53 -6.59
N PHE A 257 -8.94 11.17 -7.35
CA PHE A 257 -7.89 10.26 -6.91
C PHE A 257 -7.06 10.85 -5.75
N LEU A 258 -6.67 12.13 -5.84
CA LEU A 258 -6.04 12.86 -4.75
C LEU A 258 -6.87 12.83 -3.46
N THR A 259 -8.18 13.00 -3.58
CA THR A 259 -9.10 12.92 -2.43
C THR A 259 -9.19 11.51 -1.87
N PHE A 260 -9.11 10.50 -2.74
CA PHE A 260 -9.12 9.09 -2.36
C PHE A 260 -7.83 8.67 -1.63
N ILE A 261 -6.67 9.13 -2.10
CA ILE A 261 -5.38 8.96 -1.40
C ILE A 261 -5.42 9.65 -0.03
N LYS A 262 -5.91 10.90 0.05
CA LYS A 262 -6.01 11.66 1.30
C LYS A 262 -6.96 11.02 2.32
N SER A 263 -7.93 10.24 1.85
CA SER A 263 -8.78 9.43 2.72
C SER A 263 -8.14 8.08 3.07
N ASP A 264 -6.83 7.89 2.93
CA ASP A 264 -6.15 6.61 3.16
C ASP A 264 -6.82 5.45 2.39
N PHE A 265 -7.26 5.73 1.15
CA PHE A 265 -7.97 4.77 0.29
C PHE A 265 -9.30 4.23 0.86
N HIS A 266 -9.92 4.94 1.82
CA HIS A 266 -11.24 4.59 2.37
C HIS A 266 -12.40 4.92 1.40
N SER A 267 -13.43 4.08 1.44
CA SER A 267 -14.70 4.26 0.74
C SER A 267 -15.62 5.28 1.42
N TYR A 268 -16.66 5.73 0.70
CA TYR A 268 -17.70 6.59 1.30
C TYR A 268 -18.43 5.92 2.48
N LYS A 269 -18.59 4.60 2.47
CA LYS A 269 -19.25 3.88 3.57
C LYS A 269 -18.41 3.93 4.84
N GLU A 270 -17.11 3.72 4.72
CA GLU A 270 -16.17 3.76 5.84
C GLU A 270 -16.09 5.19 6.41
N GLU A 271 -15.94 6.19 5.54
CA GLU A 271 -15.93 7.61 5.98
C GLU A 271 -17.25 8.06 6.60
N LYS A 272 -18.40 7.68 6.02
CA LYS A 272 -19.71 8.06 6.56
C LYS A 272 -19.96 7.43 7.92
N THR A 273 -19.54 6.17 8.11
CA THR A 273 -19.66 5.47 9.39
C THR A 273 -18.76 6.16 10.43
N ALA A 274 -17.48 6.33 10.12
CA ALA A 274 -16.53 7.00 11.01
C ALA A 274 -16.92 8.46 11.30
N GLY A 275 -17.41 9.20 10.30
CA GLY A 275 -17.87 10.59 10.45
C GLY A 275 -19.14 10.71 11.28
N THR A 276 -20.10 9.79 11.12
CA THR A 276 -21.31 9.76 11.95
C THR A 276 -20.97 9.44 13.40
N GLU A 277 -20.09 8.46 13.63
CA GLU A 277 -19.63 8.12 14.97
C GLU A 277 -18.85 9.27 15.61
N ARG A 278 -17.91 9.88 14.91
CA ARG A 278 -17.16 11.04 15.43
C ARG A 278 -18.06 12.24 15.73
N ARG A 279 -19.03 12.54 14.86
CA ARG A 279 -20.03 13.60 15.13
C ARG A 279 -20.93 13.28 16.32
N SER A 280 -21.27 12.00 16.53
CA SER A 280 -22.19 11.57 17.59
C SER A 280 -21.49 11.30 18.93
N TYR A 281 -20.23 10.88 18.90
CA TYR A 281 -19.53 10.31 20.05
C TYR A 281 -18.18 10.97 20.34
N GLY A 282 -17.69 11.86 19.47
CA GLY A 282 -16.36 12.49 19.57
C GLY A 282 -15.21 11.61 19.05
N LYS A 283 -15.37 10.28 19.06
CA LYS A 283 -14.47 9.29 18.47
C LYS A 283 -15.26 8.04 18.01
N THR A 284 -14.62 7.15 17.27
CA THR A 284 -15.22 5.91 16.77
C THR A 284 -15.41 4.88 17.88
N ILE A 285 -16.35 3.96 17.71
CA ILE A 285 -16.60 2.90 18.71
C ILE A 285 -15.38 2.00 18.94
N PRO A 286 -14.60 1.58 17.93
CA PRO A 286 -13.33 0.89 18.14
C PRO A 286 -12.34 1.66 19.02
N GLU A 287 -12.24 2.99 18.89
CA GLU A 287 -11.37 3.81 19.76
C GLU A 287 -11.84 3.76 21.22
N PHE A 288 -13.15 3.72 21.49
CA PHE A 288 -13.65 3.51 22.85
C PHE A 288 -13.32 2.10 23.39
N TYR A 289 -13.33 1.07 22.54
CA TYR A 289 -12.88 -0.27 22.95
C TYR A 289 -11.39 -0.29 23.26
N TYR A 290 -10.58 0.44 22.48
CA TYR A 290 -9.15 0.57 22.72
C TYR A 290 -8.88 1.23 24.09
N ASP A 291 -9.58 2.31 24.43
CA ASP A 291 -9.44 2.94 25.74
C ASP A 291 -9.73 1.95 26.88
N VAL A 292 -10.85 1.23 26.79
CA VAL A 292 -11.19 0.21 27.80
C VAL A 292 -10.12 -0.87 27.83
N PHE A 293 -9.61 -1.31 26.68
CA PHE A 293 -8.51 -2.28 26.58
C PHE A 293 -7.23 -1.80 27.29
N THR A 294 -6.87 -0.52 27.18
CA THR A 294 -5.66 0.02 27.84
C THR A 294 -5.74 -0.08 29.37
N GLU A 295 -6.95 0.02 29.93
CA GLU A 295 -7.20 -0.08 31.38
C GLU A 295 -7.26 -1.52 31.91
N LEU A 296 -7.37 -2.54 31.04
CA LEU A 296 -7.44 -3.93 31.47
C LEU A 296 -6.06 -4.50 31.87
N GLU A 297 -6.07 -5.35 32.88
CA GLU A 297 -4.95 -6.21 33.26
C GLU A 297 -4.83 -7.40 32.30
N PHE A 298 -3.60 -7.84 32.04
CA PHE A 298 -3.33 -9.12 31.37
C PHE A 298 -3.73 -10.30 32.27
N ASP A 299 -3.87 -11.49 31.66
CA ASP A 299 -4.17 -12.77 32.33
C ASP A 299 -5.47 -12.83 33.15
N ARG A 300 -6.32 -11.81 33.03
CA ARG A 300 -7.60 -11.72 33.71
C ARG A 300 -8.76 -11.95 32.74
N ASP A 301 -9.71 -12.76 33.18
CA ASP A 301 -10.97 -13.02 32.49
C ASP A 301 -11.98 -11.90 32.76
N TYR A 302 -12.52 -11.34 31.68
CA TYR A 302 -13.60 -10.34 31.73
C TYR A 302 -14.83 -10.87 31.02
N ALA A 303 -16.01 -10.64 31.61
CA ALA A 303 -17.24 -10.95 30.90
C ALA A 303 -17.41 -9.98 29.72
N SER A 304 -17.76 -10.50 28.56
CA SER A 304 -18.03 -9.72 27.34
C SER A 304 -19.06 -8.62 27.56
N ASN A 305 -20.04 -8.84 28.44
CA ASN A 305 -21.03 -7.82 28.79
C ASN A 305 -20.45 -6.69 29.64
N ASP A 306 -19.47 -6.98 30.50
CA ASP A 306 -18.84 -5.95 31.33
C ASP A 306 -18.01 -5.00 30.47
N ILE A 307 -17.26 -5.54 29.49
CA ILE A 307 -16.52 -4.72 28.53
C ILE A 307 -17.48 -3.84 27.71
N LYS A 308 -18.57 -4.40 27.19
CA LYS A 308 -19.59 -3.62 26.46
C LYS A 308 -20.22 -2.53 27.32
N ASN A 309 -20.49 -2.81 28.59
CA ASN A 309 -21.06 -1.83 29.52
C ASN A 309 -20.07 -0.70 29.81
N ARG A 310 -18.78 -1.02 30.03
CA ARG A 310 -17.73 0.00 30.19
C ARG A 310 -17.62 0.90 28.97
N VAL A 311 -17.63 0.32 27.77
CA VAL A 311 -17.64 1.11 26.51
C VAL A 311 -18.90 1.97 26.43
N LYS A 312 -20.08 1.42 26.71
CA LYS A 312 -21.35 2.16 26.69
C LYS A 312 -21.31 3.36 27.64
N GLU A 313 -20.84 3.16 28.87
CA GLU A 313 -20.70 4.20 29.89
C GLU A 313 -19.68 5.26 29.48
N LEU A 314 -18.55 4.84 28.89
CA LEU A 314 -17.51 5.74 28.41
C LEU A 314 -18.01 6.63 27.27
N VAL A 315 -18.78 6.08 26.33
CA VAL A 315 -19.42 6.85 25.26
C VAL A 315 -20.43 7.83 25.83
N LEU A 316 -21.34 7.38 26.69
CA LEU A 316 -22.36 8.23 27.31
C LEU A 316 -21.73 9.39 28.10
N ARG A 317 -20.65 9.11 28.85
CA ARG A 317 -19.91 10.13 29.60
C ARG A 317 -19.21 11.14 28.68
N SER A 318 -18.66 10.67 27.56
CA SER A 318 -17.86 11.51 26.66
C SER A 318 -18.71 12.37 25.73
N SER A 319 -19.88 11.88 25.30
CA SER A 319 -20.69 12.56 24.29
C SER A 319 -22.14 12.86 24.68
N GLY A 320 -22.63 12.31 25.81
CA GLY A 320 -24.03 12.40 26.20
C GLY A 320 -24.97 11.52 25.38
N ASN A 321 -24.46 10.76 24.39
CA ASN A 321 -25.27 9.91 23.52
C ASN A 321 -25.14 8.42 23.86
N GLU A 322 -26.25 7.69 23.79
CA GLU A 322 -26.22 6.23 23.93
C GLU A 322 -25.84 5.54 22.61
N VAL A 323 -25.01 4.50 22.74
CA VAL A 323 -24.70 3.57 21.65
C VAL A 323 -25.70 2.44 21.62
N ARG A 324 -26.12 2.06 20.41
CA ARG A 324 -27.00 0.92 20.18
C ARG A 324 -26.29 -0.40 20.47
N LYS A 325 -26.99 -1.31 21.14
CA LYS A 325 -26.47 -2.65 21.49
C LYS A 325 -25.89 -3.43 20.29
N PRO A 326 -26.53 -3.49 19.11
CA PRO A 326 -25.97 -4.20 17.95
C PRO A 326 -24.60 -3.66 17.51
N THR A 327 -24.36 -2.35 17.65
CA THR A 327 -23.07 -1.74 17.35
C THR A 327 -22.00 -2.22 18.33
N LEU A 328 -22.30 -2.23 19.63
CA LEU A 328 -21.39 -2.78 20.64
C LEU A 328 -21.07 -4.25 20.37
N ASP A 329 -22.09 -5.06 20.10
CA ASP A 329 -21.92 -6.49 19.85
C ASP A 329 -21.07 -6.74 18.58
N ALA A 330 -21.33 -6.01 17.50
CA ALA A 330 -20.56 -6.09 16.26
C ALA A 330 -19.11 -5.66 16.46
N THR A 331 -18.85 -4.55 17.16
CA THR A 331 -17.49 -4.06 17.42
C THR A 331 -16.72 -4.99 18.36
N LEU A 332 -17.38 -5.63 19.33
CA LEU A 332 -16.72 -6.64 20.16
C LEU A 332 -16.30 -7.86 19.33
N ILE A 333 -17.18 -8.34 18.44
CA ILE A 333 -16.84 -9.43 17.51
C ILE A 333 -15.65 -9.02 16.63
N PHE A 334 -15.70 -7.81 16.08
CA PHE A 334 -14.66 -7.23 15.24
C PHE A 334 -13.28 -7.17 15.94
N THR A 335 -13.27 -6.84 17.24
CA THR A 335 -12.03 -6.67 18.04
C THR A 335 -11.53 -7.94 18.74
N THR A 336 -12.29 -9.04 18.69
CA THR A 336 -11.92 -10.32 19.31
C THR A 336 -11.36 -11.29 18.27
N VAL A 337 -10.07 -11.59 18.34
CA VAL A 337 -9.30 -12.23 17.24
C VAL A 337 -9.76 -13.65 16.88
N ASN A 338 -10.10 -14.47 17.88
CA ASN A 338 -10.55 -15.84 17.69
C ASN A 338 -12.07 -15.98 17.57
N ASN A 339 -12.77 -14.88 17.32
CA ASN A 339 -14.18 -14.93 16.96
C ASN A 339 -14.31 -15.11 15.43
N SER A 340 -14.67 -16.32 15.00
CA SER A 340 -14.83 -16.65 13.58
C SER A 340 -15.82 -15.75 12.83
N ASN A 341 -16.78 -15.12 13.51
CA ASN A 341 -17.73 -14.20 12.88
C ASN A 341 -17.12 -12.84 12.53
N ARG A 342 -15.90 -12.52 12.98
CA ARG A 342 -15.25 -11.25 12.65
C ARG A 342 -14.95 -11.08 11.16
N LYS A 343 -14.84 -12.17 10.41
CA LYS A 343 -14.78 -12.15 8.92
C LYS A 343 -15.98 -11.44 8.29
N HIS A 344 -17.15 -11.50 8.94
CA HIS A 344 -18.36 -10.81 8.47
C HIS A 344 -18.39 -9.33 8.87
N GLN A 345 -17.47 -8.86 9.71
CA GLN A 345 -17.38 -7.48 10.21
C GLN A 345 -16.30 -6.66 9.48
N GLY A 346 -15.91 -7.05 8.26
CA GLY A 346 -14.96 -6.29 7.44
C GLY A 346 -13.48 -6.42 7.84
N VAL A 347 -13.14 -7.39 8.69
CA VAL A 347 -11.74 -7.73 8.97
C VAL A 347 -11.21 -8.56 7.80
N THR A 348 -10.44 -7.97 6.91
CA THR A 348 -9.82 -8.64 5.75
C THR A 348 -8.34 -8.96 5.94
N ASP A 349 -7.76 -8.53 7.06
CA ASP A 349 -6.33 -8.63 7.35
C ASP A 349 -6.14 -9.05 8.81
N PRO A 350 -5.44 -10.17 9.09
CA PRO A 350 -5.17 -10.61 10.45
C PRO A 350 -4.19 -9.70 11.20
N GLN A 351 -3.44 -8.83 10.54
CA GLN A 351 -2.37 -8.03 11.16
C GLN A 351 -2.82 -6.63 11.62
N LYS A 352 -4.13 -6.35 11.66
CA LYS A 352 -4.66 -5.07 12.15
C LYS A 352 -4.52 -4.92 13.67
N HIS A 353 -3.33 -4.57 14.13
CA HIS A 353 -2.95 -4.41 15.53
C HIS A 353 -3.89 -3.48 16.31
N GLU A 354 -4.39 -2.43 15.65
CA GLU A 354 -5.24 -1.41 16.23
C GLU A 354 -6.64 -1.91 16.60
N ILE A 355 -7.06 -3.07 16.07
CA ILE A 355 -8.35 -3.70 16.38
C ILE A 355 -8.20 -5.09 17.00
N ASN A 356 -7.01 -5.70 16.96
CA ASN A 356 -6.75 -6.99 17.58
C ASN A 356 -6.51 -6.81 19.09
N LEU A 357 -7.61 -6.66 19.84
CA LEU A 357 -7.59 -6.25 21.25
C LEU A 357 -7.84 -7.43 22.20
N PHE A 358 -8.71 -8.36 21.82
CA PHE A 358 -9.19 -9.40 22.73
C PHE A 358 -9.10 -10.79 22.13
N TYR A 359 -9.13 -11.81 22.98
CA TYR A 359 -9.36 -13.19 22.59
C TYR A 359 -10.23 -13.91 23.63
N CYS A 360 -10.97 -14.93 23.21
CA CYS A 360 -11.70 -15.85 24.10
C CYS A 360 -10.73 -16.96 24.54
N PRO A 361 -10.43 -17.14 25.84
CA PRO A 361 -9.52 -18.19 26.30
C PRO A 361 -10.11 -19.60 26.21
N ASP A 362 -11.44 -19.72 26.20
CA ASP A 362 -12.17 -20.98 26.03
C ASP A 362 -13.15 -20.82 24.86
N GLU A 363 -12.94 -21.59 23.79
CA GLU A 363 -13.81 -21.55 22.60
C GLU A 363 -15.26 -21.98 22.90
N ASN A 364 -15.45 -22.79 23.95
CA ASN A 364 -16.78 -23.20 24.41
C ASN A 364 -17.49 -22.10 25.20
N ASN A 365 -16.75 -21.10 25.70
CA ASN A 365 -17.27 -20.01 26.49
C ASN A 365 -16.91 -18.63 25.92
N LYS A 366 -17.56 -18.29 24.79
CA LYS A 366 -17.43 -16.97 24.13
C LYS A 366 -18.00 -15.78 24.94
N LYS A 367 -18.44 -16.02 26.18
CA LYS A 367 -18.90 -14.95 27.10
C LYS A 367 -17.75 -14.35 27.90
N MET A 368 -16.58 -14.98 27.90
CA MET A 368 -15.38 -14.51 28.57
C MET A 368 -14.34 -14.11 27.53
N ILE A 369 -13.71 -12.97 27.74
CA ILE A 369 -12.62 -12.47 26.92
C ILE A 369 -11.44 -12.04 27.79
N ARG A 370 -10.24 -12.11 27.22
CA ARG A 370 -8.99 -11.63 27.80
C ARG A 370 -8.37 -10.58 26.90
N LYS A 371 -7.58 -9.71 27.53
CA LYS A 371 -6.70 -8.75 26.87
C LYS A 371 -5.65 -9.52 26.06
N LEU A 372 -5.54 -9.23 24.77
CA LEU A 372 -4.50 -9.82 23.91
C LEU A 372 -3.16 -9.12 24.13
N SER A 373 -2.11 -9.90 24.42
CA SER A 373 -0.72 -9.45 24.31
C SER A 373 -0.21 -9.79 22.91
N GLN A 374 0.30 -8.78 22.20
CA GLN A 374 0.91 -8.99 20.88
C GLN A 374 2.40 -9.35 20.99
N ASN A 375 3.05 -9.07 22.12
CA ASN A 375 4.45 -9.45 22.37
C ASN A 375 4.57 -10.88 22.90
N ASP A 376 3.50 -11.36 23.53
CA ASP A 376 3.41 -12.69 24.13
C ASP A 376 2.01 -13.28 23.86
N PRO A 377 1.71 -13.65 22.61
CA PRO A 377 0.38 -14.14 22.26
C PRO A 377 0.16 -15.58 22.73
N PRO A 378 -1.09 -15.94 23.05
CA PRO A 378 -1.42 -17.32 23.42
C PRO A 378 -1.21 -18.28 22.24
N ALA A 379 -0.50 -19.39 22.50
CA ALA A 379 -0.05 -20.33 21.47
C ALA A 379 -1.16 -21.04 20.70
N ASP A 380 -2.26 -21.40 21.38
CA ASP A 380 -3.32 -22.25 20.82
C ASP A 380 -4.55 -21.46 20.35
N ILE A 381 -4.39 -20.17 20.08
CA ILE A 381 -5.50 -19.30 19.70
C ILE A 381 -5.37 -18.93 18.22
N TYR A 382 -6.43 -19.23 17.47
CA TYR A 382 -6.53 -18.82 16.07
C TYR A 382 -6.94 -17.36 15.93
N ILE A 383 -6.44 -16.70 14.90
CA ILE A 383 -6.99 -15.44 14.41
C ILE A 383 -7.76 -15.66 13.12
N TYR A 384 -8.95 -15.05 13.02
CA TYR A 384 -9.81 -15.16 11.84
C TYR A 384 -9.90 -13.84 11.07
N TRP A 385 -9.98 -13.93 9.74
CA TRP A 385 -10.26 -12.81 8.83
C TRP A 385 -11.04 -13.28 7.60
N LYS A 386 -11.55 -12.34 6.82
CA LYS A 386 -12.17 -12.58 5.53
C LYS A 386 -11.08 -12.73 4.48
N ASP A 387 -10.88 -13.95 4.00
CA ASP A 387 -9.93 -14.27 2.95
C ASP A 387 -10.68 -14.59 1.67
N ASN A 388 -10.72 -13.66 0.71
CA ASN A 388 -11.43 -13.86 -0.54
C ASN A 388 -10.79 -14.91 -1.47
N SER A 389 -9.58 -15.39 -1.15
CA SER A 389 -8.90 -16.46 -1.91
C SER A 389 -9.31 -17.87 -1.48
N SER A 390 -9.95 -18.01 -0.31
CA SER A 390 -10.43 -19.29 0.23
C SER A 390 -11.89 -19.58 -0.17
N ASP A 391 -12.22 -20.86 -0.37
CA ASP A 391 -13.57 -21.31 -0.79
C ASP A 391 -14.68 -20.87 0.17
N ASP A 392 -14.42 -20.88 1.48
CA ASP A 392 -15.39 -20.50 2.52
C ASP A 392 -15.26 -19.03 2.98
N LYS A 393 -14.39 -18.28 2.28
CA LYS A 393 -14.00 -16.90 2.58
C LYS A 393 -13.43 -16.71 4.00
N THR A 394 -12.84 -17.75 4.59
CA THR A 394 -12.23 -17.73 5.92
C THR A 394 -10.72 -17.88 5.84
N GLY A 395 -10.01 -16.82 6.21
CA GLY A 395 -8.62 -16.93 6.60
C GLY A 395 -8.52 -17.32 8.08
N LYS A 396 -7.64 -18.26 8.41
CA LYS A 396 -7.27 -18.57 9.78
C LYS A 396 -5.81 -19.03 9.88
N CYS A 397 -5.14 -18.61 10.95
CA CYS A 397 -3.82 -19.10 11.35
C CYS A 397 -3.67 -18.96 12.86
N LEU A 398 -2.63 -19.52 13.47
CA LEU A 398 -2.34 -19.30 14.88
C LEU A 398 -1.86 -17.86 15.11
N LEU A 399 -2.23 -17.27 16.25
CA LEU A 399 -1.76 -15.93 16.62
C LEU A 399 -0.24 -15.85 16.66
N THR A 400 0.45 -16.90 17.06
CA THR A 400 1.92 -16.99 17.08
C THR A 400 2.57 -16.93 15.71
N GLU A 401 1.83 -17.23 14.64
CA GLU A 401 2.29 -17.06 13.26
C GLU A 401 2.24 -15.59 12.82
N ILE A 402 1.34 -14.80 13.42
CA ILE A 402 1.19 -13.37 13.16
C ILE A 402 2.06 -12.52 14.10
N TYR A 403 2.16 -12.97 15.35
CA TYR A 403 2.86 -12.31 16.43
C TYR A 403 3.92 -13.27 16.99
N PRO A 404 5.07 -13.42 16.34
CA PRO A 404 6.11 -14.30 16.86
C PRO A 404 6.58 -13.78 18.23
N SER A 405 6.55 -14.64 19.24
CA SER A 405 7.02 -14.32 20.59
C SER A 405 8.47 -13.82 20.53
N LEU A 406 8.75 -12.66 21.10
CA LEU A 406 10.13 -12.21 21.33
C LEU A 406 10.73 -13.14 22.39
N ARG A 407 11.49 -14.15 21.97
CA ARG A 407 12.27 -15.00 22.88
C ARG A 407 13.48 -14.28 23.42
#